data_AF-A0A553BPC2-F1
#
_entry.id   AF-A0A553BPC2-F1
#
_cell.length_a   1.000
_cell.length_b   1.000
_cell.length_c   1.000
_cell.angle_alpha   90.00
_cell.angle_beta   90.00
_cell.angle_gamma   90.00
#
_symmetry.space_group_name_H-M   'P 1'
#
loop_
_entity.id
_entity.type
_entity.pdbx_description
1 polymer ?
#
loop_
_entity_poly.entity_id
_entity_poly.type
_entity_poly.pdbx_seq_one_letter_code
_entity_poly.pdbx_strand_id
1 'polypeptide(L)'
;MKMKKMKIILSFIMLGLLINSCNSDDTKSSYPYAVRLTDAPGPYDEVNVDIQGVEITGEGGETVSLNVKKGIYNLLDFSNGVDTLIATDSLEVSKVGQIRLILGTNNTVVLNNVSYPLSTPSAEQSGLKLQVHQTLQQGILYSVLLDFDANKSIVSTGNGTYKLKPVIRTIETAISGSIKGKITPIGTMAVVEATSATALSYSTNVNENGEFLVMGLPPGTYSITITPASPFVAATKTDIIVTAGATADIGTITLL
;
A
#
# COMPACT_ATOMS: atom_id res chain seq x y z
N MET A 1 -62.14 32.11 54.54
CA MET A 1 -61.15 32.61 53.55
C MET A 1 -59.84 31.86 53.79
N LYS A 2 -59.53 30.84 52.97
CA LYS A 2 -58.37 29.94 53.13
C LYS A 2 -57.15 30.52 52.39
N MET A 3 -56.11 30.92 53.10
CA MET A 3 -54.80 31.24 52.50
C MET A 3 -54.00 29.96 52.31
N LYS A 4 -53.73 29.65 51.04
CA LYS A 4 -53.06 28.43 50.55
C LYS A 4 -51.54 28.62 50.67
N LYS A 5 -50.86 27.72 51.38
CA LYS A 5 -49.38 27.68 51.49
C LYS A 5 -48.78 27.34 50.13
N MET A 6 -48.07 28.28 49.51
CA MET A 6 -47.34 28.09 48.25
C MET A 6 -46.00 27.42 48.57
N LYS A 7 -45.83 26.17 48.14
CA LYS A 7 -44.57 25.42 48.25
C LYS A 7 -43.66 25.82 47.10
N ILE A 8 -42.42 26.16 47.43
CA ILE A 8 -41.29 26.38 46.52
C ILE A 8 -41.00 25.06 45.80
N ILE A 9 -41.11 25.05 44.47
CA ILE A 9 -40.63 23.95 43.61
C ILE A 9 -39.40 24.47 42.88
N LEU A 10 -38.25 23.91 43.28
CA LEU A 10 -36.94 24.09 42.70
C LEU A 10 -36.93 23.39 41.32
N SER A 11 -37.02 24.15 40.23
CA SER A 11 -36.85 23.60 38.88
C SER A 11 -35.34 23.52 38.57
N PHE A 12 -34.78 22.32 38.73
CA PHE A 12 -33.42 21.99 38.33
C PHE A 12 -33.43 21.75 36.82
N ILE A 13 -32.84 22.67 36.05
CA ILE A 13 -32.58 22.52 34.62
C ILE A 13 -31.55 21.41 34.46
N MET A 14 -32.03 20.21 34.15
CA MET A 14 -31.19 19.09 33.74
C MET A 14 -30.87 19.28 32.25
N LEU A 15 -29.79 20.01 31.99
CA LEU A 15 -29.19 20.15 30.67
C LEU A 15 -28.59 18.80 30.28
N GLY A 16 -29.38 17.98 29.58
CA GLY A 16 -28.92 16.75 28.95
C GLY A 16 -27.94 17.09 27.84
N LEU A 17 -26.65 17.03 28.16
CA LEU A 17 -25.57 16.93 27.18
C LEU A 17 -25.70 15.56 26.49
N LEU A 18 -26.44 15.54 25.39
CA LEU A 18 -26.36 14.47 24.39
C LEU A 18 -25.00 14.57 23.72
N ILE A 19 -24.00 13.90 24.30
CA ILE A 19 -22.79 13.53 23.60
C ILE A 19 -23.16 12.58 22.47
N ASN A 20 -23.34 13.14 21.28
CA ASN A 20 -23.28 12.40 20.02
C ASN A 20 -21.84 11.91 19.86
N SER A 21 -21.54 10.73 20.41
CA SER A 21 -20.40 9.93 19.96
C SER A 21 -20.80 9.33 18.63
N CYS A 22 -20.62 10.11 17.56
CA CYS A 22 -20.66 9.59 16.20
C CYS A 22 -19.40 8.71 16.06
N ASN A 23 -19.56 7.41 16.32
CA ASN A 23 -18.60 6.42 15.87
C ASN A 23 -18.90 6.24 14.38
N SER A 24 -18.40 7.15 13.54
CA SER A 24 -18.33 6.91 12.11
C SER A 24 -17.27 5.85 11.92
N ASP A 25 -17.71 4.58 11.89
CA ASP A 25 -16.98 3.49 11.25
C ASP A 25 -16.90 3.81 9.75
N ASP A 26 -16.18 4.87 9.40
CA ASP A 26 -15.72 5.11 8.05
C ASP A 26 -14.76 3.95 7.77
N THR A 27 -15.20 3.00 6.94
CA THR A 27 -14.32 2.00 6.36
C THR A 27 -13.26 2.76 5.55
N LYS A 28 -12.16 3.11 6.20
CA LYS A 28 -11.06 3.83 5.56
C LYS A 28 -10.60 3.01 4.36
N SER A 29 -10.53 3.66 3.21
CA SER A 29 -10.08 3.01 1.99
C SER A 29 -8.65 2.50 2.20
N SER A 30 -8.45 1.21 1.93
CA SER A 30 -7.17 0.52 2.07
C SER A 30 -6.54 0.33 0.70
N TYR A 31 -5.30 0.79 0.55
CA TYR A 31 -4.53 0.76 -0.69
C TYR A 31 -3.26 -0.08 -0.51
N PRO A 32 -3.20 -1.31 -1.03
CA PRO A 32 -2.02 -2.15 -0.86
C PRO A 32 -0.83 -1.58 -1.65
N TYR A 33 0.33 -1.52 -0.99
CA TYR A 33 1.52 -0.85 -1.47
C TYR A 33 2.79 -1.66 -1.18
N ALA A 34 3.72 -1.67 -2.12
CA ALA A 34 4.97 -2.40 -2.01
C ALA A 34 6.16 -1.54 -2.45
N VAL A 35 7.24 -1.56 -1.67
CA VAL A 35 8.51 -0.89 -2.02
C VAL A 35 9.56 -1.96 -2.28
N ARG A 36 10.17 -1.88 -3.45
CA ARG A 36 11.19 -2.83 -3.93
C ARG A 36 12.50 -2.10 -4.16
N LEU A 37 13.61 -2.82 -4.15
CA LEU A 37 14.97 -2.30 -4.33
C LEU A 37 15.68 -3.07 -5.45
N THR A 38 16.34 -2.33 -6.33
CA THR A 38 17.25 -2.83 -7.37
C THR A 38 18.45 -1.90 -7.48
N ASP A 39 19.46 -2.31 -8.25
CA ASP A 39 20.69 -1.55 -8.42
C ASP A 39 21.06 -1.32 -9.89
N ALA A 40 21.66 -0.16 -10.15
CA ALA A 40 22.46 0.07 -11.34
C ALA A 40 23.94 -0.24 -11.04
N PRO A 41 24.56 -1.18 -11.76
CA PRO A 41 25.85 -1.76 -11.41
C PRO A 41 26.98 -0.72 -11.35
N GLY A 42 27.94 -0.95 -10.46
CA GLY A 42 29.13 -0.11 -10.27
C GLY A 42 30.44 -0.91 -10.19
N PRO A 43 31.60 -0.22 -10.23
CA PRO A 43 32.93 -0.83 -10.19
C PRO A 43 33.35 -1.18 -8.75
N TYR A 44 32.49 -1.87 -8.02
CA TYR A 44 32.69 -2.29 -6.63
C TYR A 44 32.46 -3.79 -6.50
N ASP A 45 33.08 -4.42 -5.50
CA ASP A 45 32.81 -5.84 -5.21
C ASP A 45 31.47 -5.99 -4.49
N GLU A 46 31.17 -5.06 -3.57
CA GLU A 46 29.89 -4.98 -2.86
C GLU A 46 29.57 -3.53 -2.49
N VAL A 47 28.27 -3.21 -2.44
CA VAL A 47 27.77 -1.97 -1.84
C VAL A 47 26.66 -2.34 -0.87
N ASN A 48 26.98 -2.32 0.42
CA ASN A 48 26.12 -2.78 1.48
C ASN A 48 25.39 -1.60 2.13
N VAL A 49 24.06 -1.63 2.08
CA VAL A 49 23.18 -0.60 2.65
C VAL A 49 22.32 -1.21 3.76
N ASP A 50 22.39 -0.63 4.96
CA ASP A 50 21.67 -1.05 6.15
C ASP A 50 20.28 -0.40 6.18
N ILE A 51 19.23 -1.14 5.81
CA ILE A 51 17.85 -0.63 5.75
C ILE A 51 17.14 -0.91 7.08
N GLN A 52 16.62 0.16 7.69
CA GLN A 52 15.98 0.13 9.01
C GLN A 52 14.50 0.49 8.99
N GLY A 53 14.05 1.23 7.98
CA GLY A 53 12.66 1.65 7.87
C GLY A 53 12.31 2.24 6.51
N VAL A 54 11.03 2.18 6.18
CA VAL A 54 10.43 2.83 5.02
C VAL A 54 9.17 3.51 5.49
N GLU A 55 9.02 4.77 5.16
CA GLU A 55 7.81 5.53 5.44
C GLU A 55 7.29 6.20 4.18
N ILE A 56 5.98 6.36 4.14
CA ILE A 56 5.25 7.01 3.05
C ILE A 56 4.63 8.27 3.61
N THR A 57 4.82 9.40 2.93
CA THR A 57 4.10 10.64 3.23
C THR A 57 3.11 10.92 2.11
N GLY A 58 1.83 11.05 2.47
CA GLY A 58 0.78 11.44 1.53
C GLY A 58 0.83 12.93 1.18
N GLU A 59 0.11 13.34 0.14
CA GLU A 59 0.01 14.78 -0.23
C GLU A 59 -0.58 15.65 0.90
N GLY A 60 -1.41 15.07 1.78
CA GLY A 60 -1.96 15.73 2.97
C GLY A 60 -0.97 15.89 4.13
N GLY A 61 0.23 15.31 4.01
CA GLY A 61 1.27 15.31 5.05
C GLY A 61 1.18 14.16 6.05
N GLU A 62 0.17 13.29 5.94
CA GLU A 62 0.08 12.08 6.78
C GLU A 62 1.26 11.17 6.47
N THR A 63 1.90 10.65 7.51
CA THR A 63 3.04 9.73 7.36
C THR A 63 2.68 8.35 7.91
N VAL A 64 2.98 7.31 7.13
CA VAL A 64 2.72 5.90 7.45
C VAL A 64 4.04 5.14 7.38
N SER A 65 4.42 4.47 8.46
CA SER A 65 5.55 3.52 8.47
C SER A 65 5.08 2.18 7.91
N LEU A 66 5.82 1.62 6.95
CA LEU A 66 5.50 0.32 6.37
C LEU A 66 6.10 -0.84 7.18
N ASN A 67 5.57 -2.05 6.99
CA ASN A 67 6.24 -3.27 7.45
C ASN A 67 7.50 -3.53 6.62
N VAL A 68 8.66 -3.35 7.24
CA VAL A 68 9.97 -3.38 6.59
C VAL A 68 10.72 -4.66 6.91
N LYS A 69 11.32 -5.28 5.89
CA LYS A 69 12.36 -6.30 6.05
C LYS A 69 13.67 -5.59 6.35
N LYS A 70 13.98 -5.42 7.64
CA LYS A 70 15.22 -4.75 8.06
C LYS A 70 16.43 -5.64 7.78
N GLY A 71 17.55 -5.03 7.40
CA GLY A 71 18.77 -5.77 7.17
C GLY A 71 19.77 -5.02 6.30
N ILE A 72 20.93 -5.62 6.13
CA ILE A 72 21.97 -5.14 5.22
C ILE A 72 21.74 -5.79 3.86
N TYR A 73 21.66 -4.96 2.83
CA TYR A 73 21.44 -5.36 1.45
C TYR A 73 22.68 -5.02 0.64
N ASN A 74 23.31 -6.02 0.02
CA ASN A 74 24.27 -5.76 -1.04
C ASN A 74 23.50 -5.36 -2.29
N LEU A 75 23.60 -4.09 -2.69
CA LEU A 75 22.89 -3.56 -3.84
C LEU A 75 23.21 -4.34 -5.11
N LEU A 76 24.48 -4.75 -5.28
CA LEU A 76 24.95 -5.39 -6.51
C LEU A 76 24.32 -6.78 -6.75
N ASP A 77 23.77 -7.42 -5.72
CA ASP A 77 23.01 -8.68 -5.82
C ASP A 77 21.70 -8.48 -6.62
N PHE A 78 21.20 -7.26 -6.69
CA PHE A 78 19.94 -6.87 -7.33
C PHE A 78 20.18 -6.10 -8.63
N SER A 79 21.23 -6.47 -9.37
CA SER A 79 21.53 -5.93 -10.69
C SER A 79 20.95 -6.80 -11.81
N ASN A 80 20.99 -6.33 -13.06
CA ASN A 80 20.53 -7.06 -14.26
C ASN A 80 19.05 -7.49 -14.23
N GLY A 81 18.17 -6.63 -13.71
CA GLY A 81 16.72 -6.88 -13.68
C GLY A 81 16.26 -7.76 -12.52
N VAL A 82 17.14 -8.08 -11.59
CA VAL A 82 16.80 -8.68 -10.30
C VAL A 82 16.43 -7.57 -9.33
N ASP A 83 15.42 -7.78 -8.51
CA ASP A 83 15.02 -6.84 -7.46
C ASP A 83 14.61 -7.61 -6.18
N THR A 84 14.41 -6.88 -5.09
CA THR A 84 13.93 -7.45 -3.82
C THR A 84 12.86 -6.60 -3.16
N LEU A 85 11.89 -7.25 -2.49
CA LEU A 85 10.87 -6.57 -1.69
C LEU A 85 11.47 -6.15 -0.34
N ILE A 86 11.50 -4.85 -0.07
CA ILE A 86 12.04 -4.29 1.19
C ILE A 86 10.95 -3.86 2.18
N ALA A 87 9.77 -3.46 1.68
CA ALA A 87 8.65 -3.09 2.54
C ALA A 87 7.30 -3.29 1.86
N THR A 88 6.25 -3.56 2.63
CA THR A 88 4.88 -3.62 2.11
C THR A 88 3.88 -3.32 3.23
N ASP A 89 2.79 -2.63 2.89
CA ASP A 89 1.69 -2.39 3.81
C ASP A 89 0.42 -2.01 3.05
N SER A 90 -0.67 -1.81 3.79
CA SER A 90 -1.87 -1.15 3.30
C SER A 90 -1.92 0.30 3.76
N LEU A 91 -2.02 1.22 2.81
CA LEU A 91 -2.09 2.65 3.07
C LEU A 91 -3.55 3.09 3.22
N GLU A 92 -3.78 4.08 4.09
CA GLU A 92 -5.06 4.79 4.20
C GLU A 92 -5.05 6.12 3.40
N VAL A 93 -3.95 6.39 2.68
CA VAL A 93 -3.78 7.57 1.82
C VAL A 93 -3.91 7.17 0.36
N SER A 94 -4.72 7.90 -0.39
CA SER A 94 -4.92 7.65 -1.83
C SER A 94 -3.92 8.37 -2.73
N LYS A 95 -3.06 9.23 -2.16
CA LYS A 95 -2.03 9.97 -2.90
C LYS A 95 -0.73 9.93 -2.15
N VAL A 96 0.32 9.43 -2.80
CA VAL A 96 1.67 9.32 -2.25
C VAL A 96 2.55 10.42 -2.84
N GLY A 97 3.12 11.26 -1.96
CA GLY A 97 3.98 12.38 -2.33
C GLY A 97 5.48 12.13 -2.09
N GLN A 98 5.80 11.27 -1.11
CA GLN A 98 7.19 11.02 -0.74
C GLN A 98 7.37 9.63 -0.12
N ILE A 99 8.52 9.01 -0.40
CA ILE A 99 9.03 7.84 0.30
C ILE A 99 10.26 8.27 1.11
N ARG A 100 10.32 7.91 2.38
CA ARG A 100 11.48 8.11 3.26
C ARG A 100 12.11 6.75 3.58
N LEU A 101 13.31 6.52 3.07
CA LEU A 101 14.12 5.35 3.39
C LEU A 101 15.06 5.68 4.57
N ILE A 102 14.90 4.95 5.67
CA ILE A 102 15.70 5.12 6.89
C ILE A 102 16.83 4.11 6.85
N LEU A 103 18.07 4.60 6.91
CA LEU A 103 19.27 3.76 6.93
C LEU A 103 19.82 3.64 8.35
N GLY A 104 20.41 2.49 8.65
CA GLY A 104 21.23 2.26 9.83
C GLY A 104 22.66 2.74 9.62
N THR A 105 23.54 2.38 10.56
CA THR A 105 24.94 2.83 10.57
C THR A 105 25.89 1.87 9.87
N ASN A 106 25.46 0.65 9.54
CA ASN A 106 26.33 -0.41 9.03
C ASN A 106 26.43 -0.42 7.49
N ASN A 107 26.58 0.75 6.89
CA ASN A 107 26.74 0.89 5.44
C ASN A 107 28.22 0.74 5.06
N THR A 108 28.54 -0.07 4.05
CA THR A 108 29.92 -0.30 3.60
C THR A 108 30.03 -0.40 2.08
N VAL A 109 31.22 -0.13 1.55
CA VAL A 109 31.60 -0.45 0.17
C VAL A 109 32.83 -1.35 0.20
N VAL A 110 32.84 -2.37 -0.64
CA VAL A 110 33.98 -3.28 -0.78
C VAL A 110 34.68 -3.00 -2.10
N LEU A 111 36.00 -2.74 -2.03
CA LEU A 111 36.86 -2.56 -3.20
C LEU A 111 38.10 -3.43 -3.05
N ASN A 112 38.37 -4.26 -4.05
CA ASN A 112 39.47 -5.22 -4.05
C ASN A 112 39.47 -6.10 -2.79
N ASN A 113 38.30 -6.58 -2.36
CA ASN A 113 38.05 -7.36 -1.14
C ASN A 113 38.36 -6.63 0.19
N VAL A 114 38.54 -5.30 0.17
CA VAL A 114 38.71 -4.49 1.38
C VAL A 114 37.42 -3.71 1.64
N SER A 115 36.86 -3.89 2.83
CA SER A 115 35.64 -3.20 3.26
C SER A 115 35.95 -1.83 3.85
N TYR A 116 35.23 -0.81 3.38
CA TYR A 116 35.30 0.57 3.86
C TYR A 116 33.94 1.04 4.36
N PRO A 117 33.85 1.70 5.53
CA PRO A 117 32.60 2.27 6.00
C PRO A 117 32.14 3.43 5.11
N LEU A 118 30.83 3.52 4.90
CA LEU A 118 30.19 4.62 4.19
C LEU A 118 29.56 5.58 5.18
N SER A 119 30.09 6.80 5.27
CA SER A 119 29.43 7.86 6.04
C SER A 119 28.14 8.30 5.35
N THR A 120 27.06 8.45 6.13
CA THR A 120 25.72 8.77 5.65
C THR A 120 25.09 9.99 6.34
N PRO A 121 25.70 11.20 6.27
CA PRO A 121 25.25 12.33 7.10
C PRO A 121 23.77 12.71 6.90
N SER A 122 23.24 12.59 5.68
CA SER A 122 21.85 12.87 5.37
C SER A 122 20.89 11.78 5.86
N ALA A 123 21.28 10.51 5.76
CA ALA A 123 20.46 9.37 6.18
C ALA A 123 20.39 9.25 7.71
N GLU A 124 21.51 9.54 8.40
CA GLU A 124 21.62 9.51 9.87
C GLU A 124 20.77 10.58 10.55
N GLN A 125 20.53 11.72 9.90
CA GLN A 125 19.75 12.81 10.49
C GLN A 125 18.26 12.76 10.17
N SER A 126 17.91 12.41 8.92
CA SER A 126 16.53 12.60 8.44
C SER A 126 16.00 11.49 7.54
N GLY A 127 16.80 10.44 7.27
CA GLY A 127 16.53 9.46 6.22
C GLY A 127 16.71 10.02 4.81
N LEU A 128 16.66 9.14 3.82
CA LEU A 128 16.71 9.48 2.40
C LEU A 128 15.29 9.73 1.90
N LYS A 129 15.00 10.98 1.54
CA LYS A 129 13.69 11.38 1.05
C LYS A 129 13.67 11.33 -0.48
N LEU A 130 12.71 10.60 -1.03
CA LEU A 130 12.48 10.39 -2.45
C LEU A 130 11.10 10.91 -2.80
N GLN A 131 11.01 11.84 -3.74
CA GLN A 131 9.73 12.36 -4.18
C GLN A 131 9.07 11.38 -5.14
N VAL A 132 7.77 11.19 -4.95
CA VAL A 132 6.92 10.25 -5.70
C VAL A 132 5.60 10.97 -5.95
N HIS A 133 4.95 10.75 -7.08
CA HIS A 133 3.71 11.45 -7.41
C HIS A 133 2.66 10.46 -7.90
N GLN A 134 2.22 9.59 -6.98
CA GLN A 134 1.35 8.48 -7.29
C GLN A 134 -0.05 8.68 -6.73
N THR A 135 -1.08 8.51 -7.58
CA THR A 135 -2.47 8.38 -7.13
C THR A 135 -2.87 6.91 -7.11
N LEU A 136 -3.30 6.42 -5.96
CA LEU A 136 -3.70 5.04 -5.73
C LEU A 136 -5.20 4.88 -5.95
N GLN A 137 -5.55 3.77 -6.57
CA GLN A 137 -6.94 3.35 -6.76
C GLN A 137 -7.22 2.14 -5.88
N GLN A 138 -8.42 2.10 -5.31
CA GLN A 138 -8.83 1.00 -4.45
C GLN A 138 -8.82 -0.31 -5.22
N GLY A 139 -8.37 -1.37 -4.55
CA GLY A 139 -8.32 -2.71 -5.13
C GLY A 139 -7.19 -2.98 -6.10
N ILE A 140 -6.30 -2.00 -6.30
CA ILE A 140 -5.09 -2.14 -7.12
C ILE A 140 -3.87 -2.17 -6.21
N LEU A 141 -3.01 -3.18 -6.42
CA LEU A 141 -1.70 -3.25 -5.79
C LEU A 141 -0.70 -2.43 -6.60
N TYR A 142 -0.15 -1.42 -5.94
CA TYR A 142 0.91 -0.58 -6.48
C TYR A 142 2.26 -1.00 -5.90
N SER A 143 3.29 -0.92 -6.73
CA SER A 143 4.67 -1.10 -6.33
C SER A 143 5.53 0.06 -6.78
N VAL A 144 6.45 0.50 -5.94
CA VAL A 144 7.51 1.43 -6.31
C VAL A 144 8.85 0.72 -6.21
N LEU A 145 9.55 0.68 -7.33
CA LEU A 145 10.91 0.19 -7.42
C LEU A 145 11.87 1.35 -7.19
N LEU A 146 12.72 1.20 -6.18
CA LEU A 146 13.84 2.08 -5.89
C LEU A 146 15.05 1.53 -6.64
N ASP A 147 15.44 2.21 -7.71
CA ASP A 147 16.62 1.90 -8.49
C ASP A 147 17.79 2.74 -7.98
N PHE A 148 18.63 2.09 -7.18
CA PHE A 148 19.76 2.70 -6.52
C PHE A 148 20.98 2.65 -7.43
N ASP A 149 21.53 3.79 -7.85
CA ASP A 149 22.72 3.80 -8.71
C ASP A 149 23.97 3.75 -7.83
N ALA A 150 24.46 2.55 -7.50
CA ALA A 150 25.66 2.39 -6.66
C ALA A 150 26.85 3.18 -7.23
N ASN A 151 27.09 3.11 -8.53
CA ASN A 151 28.21 3.79 -9.19
C ASN A 151 28.20 5.30 -8.97
N LYS A 152 27.03 5.94 -9.04
CA LYS A 152 26.90 7.39 -8.79
C LYS A 152 26.72 7.76 -7.33
N SER A 153 26.37 6.78 -6.49
CA SER A 153 26.04 7.02 -5.09
C SER A 153 27.25 6.97 -4.16
N ILE A 154 28.35 6.34 -4.58
CA ILE A 154 29.56 6.25 -3.77
C ILE A 154 30.54 7.35 -4.18
N VAL A 155 30.97 8.15 -3.19
CA VAL A 155 31.92 9.24 -3.40
C VAL A 155 33.16 8.98 -2.55
N SER A 156 34.31 8.80 -3.20
CA SER A 156 35.60 8.79 -2.52
C SER A 156 36.00 10.22 -2.13
N THR A 157 36.34 10.43 -0.86
CA THR A 157 36.81 11.73 -0.37
C THR A 157 38.32 11.80 -0.19
N GLY A 158 39.06 10.80 -0.68
CA GLY A 158 40.50 10.63 -0.45
C GLY A 158 40.82 9.90 0.86
N ASN A 159 42.09 9.49 1.02
CA ASN A 159 42.61 8.77 2.20
C ASN A 159 41.81 7.52 2.59
N GLY A 160 41.26 6.78 1.61
CA GLY A 160 40.45 5.59 1.86
C GLY A 160 39.11 5.84 2.54
N THR A 161 38.63 7.10 2.55
CA THR A 161 37.32 7.45 3.11
C THR A 161 36.28 7.55 2.00
N TYR A 162 35.09 6.99 2.26
CA TYR A 162 33.98 6.96 1.32
C TYR A 162 32.71 7.52 1.96
N LYS A 163 31.91 8.20 1.15
CA LYS A 163 30.61 8.76 1.53
C LYS A 163 29.52 8.20 0.65
N LEU A 164 28.36 7.93 1.25
CA LEU A 164 27.16 7.59 0.51
C LEU A 164 26.37 8.87 0.22
N LYS A 165 26.27 9.23 -1.06
CA LYS A 165 25.43 10.30 -1.59
C LYS A 165 24.42 9.66 -2.55
N PRO A 166 23.32 9.10 -2.06
CA PRO A 166 22.41 8.28 -2.86
C PRO A 166 21.86 9.01 -4.08
N VAL A 167 21.94 8.34 -5.23
CA VAL A 167 21.27 8.69 -6.46
C VAL A 167 20.28 7.56 -6.72
N ILE A 168 19.01 7.82 -6.41
CA ILE A 168 17.95 6.82 -6.48
C ILE A 168 16.88 7.32 -7.45
N ARG A 169 16.49 6.47 -8.38
CA ARG A 169 15.33 6.68 -9.26
C ARG A 169 14.14 5.89 -8.72
N THR A 170 12.95 6.47 -8.81
CA THR A 170 11.70 5.82 -8.43
C THR A 170 10.96 5.41 -9.70
N ILE A 171 10.53 4.14 -9.76
CA ILE A 171 9.72 3.63 -10.85
C ILE A 171 8.42 3.12 -10.25
N GLU A 172 7.35 3.86 -10.50
CA GLU A 172 6.01 3.60 -10.00
C GLU A 172 5.27 2.65 -10.95
N THR A 173 4.68 1.57 -10.45
CA THR A 173 4.00 0.58 -11.29
C THR A 173 2.75 0.04 -10.60
N ALA A 174 1.63 -0.02 -11.32
CA ALA A 174 0.51 -0.86 -10.91
C ALA A 174 0.81 -2.29 -11.34
N ILE A 175 0.76 -3.25 -10.42
CA ILE A 175 1.08 -4.66 -10.70
C ILE A 175 -0.14 -5.58 -10.68
N SER A 176 -1.31 -5.03 -10.35
CA SER A 176 -2.60 -5.73 -10.43
C SER A 176 -3.67 -4.85 -11.07
N GLY A 177 -4.82 -5.44 -11.35
CA GLY A 177 -6.09 -4.74 -11.56
C GLY A 177 -7.13 -5.22 -10.55
N SER A 178 -8.38 -4.90 -10.83
CA SER A 178 -9.55 -5.36 -10.05
C SER A 178 -10.75 -5.62 -10.94
N ILE A 179 -11.74 -6.35 -10.43
CA ILE A 179 -13.04 -6.54 -11.07
C ILE A 179 -14.11 -6.03 -10.12
N LYS A 180 -15.01 -5.17 -10.60
CA LYS A 180 -16.17 -4.71 -9.84
C LYS A 180 -17.47 -5.01 -10.58
N GLY A 181 -18.55 -5.09 -9.82
CA GLY A 181 -19.89 -5.22 -10.38
C GLY A 181 -20.97 -5.13 -9.30
N LYS A 182 -22.20 -5.39 -9.71
CA LYS A 182 -23.38 -5.40 -8.83
C LYS A 182 -24.19 -6.67 -9.05
N ILE A 183 -24.99 -7.03 -8.06
CA ILE A 183 -26.04 -8.05 -8.19
C ILE A 183 -27.41 -7.43 -8.02
N THR A 184 -28.43 -8.10 -8.56
CA THR A 184 -29.84 -7.84 -8.26
C THR A 184 -30.55 -9.18 -8.06
N PRO A 185 -31.42 -9.33 -7.04
CA PRO A 185 -31.90 -8.30 -6.11
C PRO A 185 -30.89 -7.93 -5.01
N ILE A 186 -30.89 -6.65 -4.61
CA ILE A 186 -30.09 -6.10 -3.50
C ILE A 186 -30.52 -6.75 -2.17
N GLY A 187 -29.59 -6.88 -1.23
CA GLY A 187 -29.81 -7.55 0.05
C GLY A 187 -29.62 -9.07 0.00
N THR A 188 -29.33 -9.62 -1.18
CA THR A 188 -28.95 -11.03 -1.33
C THR A 188 -27.51 -11.23 -0.86
N MET A 189 -27.30 -12.08 0.14
CA MET A 189 -25.96 -12.51 0.52
C MET A 189 -25.37 -13.38 -0.59
N ALA A 190 -24.20 -13.02 -1.10
CA ALA A 190 -23.50 -13.80 -2.12
C ALA A 190 -21.99 -13.71 -1.96
N VAL A 191 -21.32 -14.80 -2.34
CA VAL A 191 -19.86 -14.87 -2.47
C VAL A 191 -19.52 -14.76 -3.94
N VAL A 192 -18.55 -13.92 -4.27
CA VAL A 192 -18.02 -13.74 -5.62
C VAL A 192 -16.63 -14.34 -5.68
N GLU A 193 -16.37 -15.20 -6.66
CA GLU A 193 -15.08 -15.82 -6.93
C GLU A 193 -14.62 -15.47 -8.33
N ALA A 194 -13.42 -14.91 -8.46
CA ALA A 194 -12.72 -14.70 -9.72
C ALA A 194 -11.68 -15.81 -9.90
N THR A 195 -11.84 -16.63 -10.94
CA THR A 195 -10.90 -17.71 -11.28
C THR A 195 -10.12 -17.34 -12.53
N SER A 196 -8.79 -17.37 -12.42
CA SER A 196 -7.88 -17.12 -13.56
C SER A 196 -7.86 -18.30 -14.53
N ALA A 197 -7.33 -18.08 -15.73
CA ALA A 197 -7.05 -19.15 -16.69
C ALA A 197 -6.09 -20.25 -16.14
N THR A 198 -5.32 -19.95 -15.09
CA THR A 198 -4.42 -20.89 -14.40
C THR A 198 -5.05 -21.54 -13.17
N ALA A 199 -6.37 -21.42 -13.00
CA ALA A 199 -7.14 -21.95 -11.87
C ALA A 199 -6.77 -21.36 -10.49
N LEU A 200 -6.21 -20.14 -10.45
CA LEU A 200 -6.08 -19.38 -9.21
C LEU A 200 -7.38 -18.63 -8.93
N SER A 201 -7.92 -18.80 -7.72
CA SER A 201 -9.16 -18.17 -7.30
C SER A 201 -8.95 -17.05 -6.29
N TYR A 202 -9.74 -15.99 -6.44
CA TYR A 202 -9.78 -14.81 -5.58
C TYR A 202 -11.23 -14.55 -5.20
N SER A 203 -11.54 -14.32 -3.92
CA SER A 203 -12.92 -14.18 -3.48
C SER A 203 -13.20 -12.89 -2.71
N THR A 204 -14.45 -12.45 -2.77
CA THR A 204 -15.01 -11.36 -1.97
C THR A 204 -16.47 -11.65 -1.66
N ASN A 205 -17.04 -10.95 -0.67
CA ASN A 205 -18.47 -10.94 -0.44
C ASN A 205 -19.13 -9.76 -1.18
N VAL A 206 -20.41 -9.93 -1.48
CA VAL A 206 -21.29 -8.83 -1.88
C VAL A 206 -21.71 -8.03 -0.63
N ASN A 207 -21.67 -6.70 -0.72
CA ASN A 207 -22.09 -5.81 0.36
C ASN A 207 -23.62 -5.64 0.42
N GLU A 208 -24.12 -4.92 1.42
CA GLU A 208 -25.56 -4.65 1.62
C GLU A 208 -26.23 -3.94 0.43
N ASN A 209 -25.45 -3.17 -0.35
CA ASN A 209 -25.91 -2.45 -1.55
C ASN A 209 -25.88 -3.33 -2.81
N GLY A 210 -25.54 -4.62 -2.69
CA GLY A 210 -25.44 -5.53 -3.81
C GLY A 210 -24.16 -5.35 -4.63
N GLU A 211 -23.15 -4.65 -4.12
CA GLU A 211 -21.90 -4.35 -4.84
C GLU A 211 -20.77 -5.29 -4.40
N PHE A 212 -19.84 -5.57 -5.30
CA PHE A 212 -18.64 -6.34 -4.99
C PHE A 212 -17.41 -5.78 -5.72
N LEU A 213 -16.25 -6.01 -5.12
CA LEU A 213 -14.94 -5.64 -5.67
C LEU A 213 -13.94 -6.77 -5.39
N VAL A 214 -13.50 -7.46 -6.44
CA VAL A 214 -12.39 -8.42 -6.36
C VAL A 214 -11.10 -7.67 -6.64
N MET A 215 -10.20 -7.65 -5.66
CA MET A 215 -9.00 -6.82 -5.64
C MET A 215 -7.74 -7.62 -5.95
N GLY A 216 -6.67 -6.93 -6.37
CA GLY A 216 -5.32 -7.53 -6.40
C GLY A 216 -5.12 -8.58 -7.48
N LEU A 217 -5.90 -8.53 -8.56
CA LEU A 217 -5.88 -9.52 -9.63
C LEU A 217 -4.70 -9.28 -10.57
N PRO A 218 -3.76 -10.23 -10.74
CA PRO A 218 -2.76 -10.13 -11.80
C PRO A 218 -3.39 -9.88 -13.18
N PRO A 219 -2.73 -9.16 -14.09
CA PRO A 219 -3.24 -8.98 -15.44
C PRO A 219 -3.48 -10.32 -16.13
N GLY A 220 -4.64 -10.48 -16.74
CA GLY A 220 -5.06 -11.77 -17.29
C GLY A 220 -6.54 -11.83 -17.63
N THR A 221 -7.00 -13.01 -18.01
CA THR A 221 -8.42 -13.29 -18.27
C THR A 221 -9.00 -14.11 -17.14
N TYR A 222 -10.18 -13.71 -16.68
CA TYR A 222 -10.87 -14.28 -15.53
C TYR A 222 -12.29 -14.69 -15.87
N SER A 223 -12.79 -15.70 -15.14
CA SER A 223 -14.21 -15.98 -15.01
C SER A 223 -14.67 -15.63 -13.60
N ILE A 224 -15.81 -14.95 -13.49
CA ILE A 224 -16.45 -14.62 -12.21
C ILE A 224 -17.61 -15.57 -11.99
N THR A 225 -17.63 -16.23 -10.84
CA THR A 225 -18.76 -17.02 -10.33
C THR A 225 -19.34 -16.33 -9.11
N ILE A 226 -20.63 -16.06 -9.13
CA ILE A 226 -21.39 -15.49 -8.02
C ILE A 226 -22.25 -16.61 -7.44
N THR A 227 -22.00 -16.96 -6.19
CA THR A 227 -22.72 -17.99 -5.44
C THR A 227 -23.60 -17.31 -4.38
N PRO A 228 -24.89 -17.09 -4.68
CA PRO A 228 -25.81 -16.46 -3.74
C PRO A 228 -26.36 -17.45 -2.71
N ALA A 229 -26.92 -16.92 -1.63
CA ALA A 229 -27.72 -17.69 -0.70
C ALA A 229 -29.02 -18.19 -1.36
N SER A 230 -29.52 -19.33 -0.87
CA SER A 230 -30.83 -19.89 -1.27
C SER A 230 -31.94 -18.83 -1.11
N PRO A 231 -32.90 -18.73 -2.06
CA PRO A 231 -33.23 -19.69 -3.13
C PRO A 231 -32.54 -19.45 -4.49
N PHE A 232 -31.64 -18.47 -4.60
CA PHE A 232 -31.05 -18.09 -5.87
C PHE A 232 -29.99 -19.09 -6.36
N VAL A 233 -29.81 -19.17 -7.68
CA VAL A 233 -28.82 -20.03 -8.33
C VAL A 233 -27.54 -19.25 -8.65
N ALA A 234 -26.40 -19.94 -8.66
CA ALA A 234 -25.13 -19.35 -9.03
C ALA A 234 -25.13 -18.81 -10.46
N ALA A 235 -24.49 -17.66 -10.66
CA ALA A 235 -24.33 -17.00 -11.96
C ALA A 235 -22.84 -16.91 -12.33
N THR A 236 -22.51 -17.07 -13.61
CA THR A 236 -21.13 -17.02 -14.08
C THR A 236 -20.99 -16.07 -15.26
N LYS A 237 -19.89 -15.31 -15.29
CA LYS A 237 -19.50 -14.43 -16.40
C LYS A 237 -18.04 -14.69 -16.75
N THR A 238 -17.77 -15.05 -18.01
CA THR A 238 -16.43 -15.41 -18.49
C THR A 238 -15.78 -14.26 -19.25
N ASP A 239 -14.52 -14.46 -19.66
CA ASP A 239 -13.78 -13.59 -20.58
C ASP A 239 -13.59 -12.15 -20.09
N ILE A 240 -13.47 -11.98 -18.77
CA ILE A 240 -13.23 -10.69 -18.16
C ILE A 240 -11.73 -10.40 -18.22
N ILE A 241 -11.36 -9.39 -19.00
CA ILE A 241 -9.98 -8.96 -19.15
C ILE A 241 -9.62 -7.99 -18.02
N VAL A 242 -8.63 -8.37 -17.22
CA VAL A 242 -8.02 -7.53 -16.20
C VAL A 242 -6.71 -6.97 -16.73
N THR A 243 -6.57 -5.65 -16.66
CA THR A 243 -5.34 -4.93 -16.99
C THR A 243 -4.74 -4.30 -15.74
N ALA A 244 -3.41 -4.22 -15.68
CA ALA A 244 -2.71 -3.57 -14.57
C ALA A 244 -3.11 -2.10 -14.48
N GLY A 245 -3.42 -1.62 -13.27
CA GLY A 245 -3.79 -0.22 -13.05
C GLY A 245 -5.23 0.13 -13.42
N ALA A 246 -6.07 -0.85 -13.77
CA ALA A 246 -7.47 -0.63 -14.10
C ALA A 246 -8.44 -1.53 -13.32
N THR A 247 -9.68 -1.06 -13.20
CA THR A 247 -10.81 -1.84 -12.70
C THR A 247 -11.72 -2.22 -13.85
N ALA A 248 -11.92 -3.52 -14.08
CA ALA A 248 -12.91 -4.04 -15.01
C ALA A 248 -14.30 -3.97 -14.37
N ASP A 249 -15.20 -3.17 -14.95
CA ASP A 249 -16.60 -3.10 -14.53
C ASP A 249 -17.43 -4.10 -15.34
N ILE A 250 -18.00 -5.09 -14.66
CA ILE A 250 -18.83 -6.13 -15.30
C ILE A 250 -20.32 -5.82 -15.25
N GLY A 251 -20.71 -4.65 -14.73
CA GLY A 251 -22.09 -4.19 -14.62
C GLY A 251 -22.90 -4.97 -13.58
N THR A 252 -24.21 -4.95 -13.75
CA THR A 252 -25.16 -5.64 -12.87
C THR A 252 -25.46 -7.05 -13.38
N ILE A 253 -25.39 -8.04 -12.49
CA ILE A 253 -25.75 -9.43 -12.73
C ILE A 253 -27.06 -9.74 -12.02
N THR A 254 -28.07 -10.14 -12.79
CA THR A 254 -29.36 -10.57 -12.25
C THR A 254 -29.28 -12.02 -11.79
N LEU A 255 -29.55 -12.25 -10.51
CA LEU A 255 -29.68 -13.58 -9.92
C LEU A 255 -31.08 -14.13 -10.21
N LEU A 256 -31.14 -15.42 -10.52
CA LEU A 256 -32.37 -16.15 -10.86
C LEU A 256 -32.71 -17.19 -9.79
#